data_AF-A0A366M5R8-F1
#
_entry.id   AF-A0A366M5R8-F1
#
_cell.length_a   1.000
_cell.length_b   1.000
_cell.length_c   1.000
_cell.angle_alpha   90.00
_cell.angle_beta   90.00
_cell.angle_gamma   90.00
#
_symmetry.space_group_name_H-M   'P 1'
#
loop_
_entity.id
_entity.type
_entity.pdbx_description
1 polymer ?
#
loop_
_entity_poly.entity_id
_entity_poly.type
_entity_poly.pdbx_seq_one_letter_code
_entity_poly.pdbx_strand_id
1 'polypeptide(L)' 'MRYVFPTCVAVVHWEGGRVHLLRDQPWDADDPFVKARPDLFAEHPQDPQRTAPPVERATQAPGERRQTRRQTRKDGPAGE' A
#
# COMPACT_ATOMS: atom_id res chain seq x y z
N MET A 1 -15.59 -2.16 19.77
CA MET A 1 -14.37 -2.99 19.66
C MET A 1 -13.45 -2.30 18.69
N ARG A 2 -12.26 -1.91 19.16
CA ARG A 2 -11.23 -1.25 18.33
C ARG A 2 -10.19 -2.32 17.99
N TYR A 3 -9.76 -2.37 16.73
CA TYR A 3 -8.74 -3.31 16.29
C TYR A 3 -7.42 -2.59 16.03
N VAL A 4 -6.34 -3.32 16.26
CA VAL A 4 -4.98 -2.94 15.85
C VAL A 4 -4.32 -4.10 15.14
N PHE A 5 -3.23 -3.81 14.44
CA PHE A 5 -2.62 -4.71 13.47
C PHE A 5 -1.11 -4.79 13.70
N PRO A 6 -0.52 -5.98 13.87
CA PRO A 6 0.92 -6.11 13.98
C PRO A 6 1.64 -5.56 12.75
N THR A 7 2.70 -4.77 12.96
CA THR A 7 3.49 -4.18 11.88
C THR A 7 4.51 -5.17 11.29
N CYS A 8 4.76 -6.28 11.98
CA CYS A 8 5.75 -7.29 11.61
C CYS A 8 5.26 -8.72 11.87
N VAL A 9 5.98 -9.68 11.29
CA VAL A 9 5.84 -11.10 11.61
C VAL A 9 6.90 -11.46 12.65
N ALA A 10 6.48 -11.95 13.81
CA ALA A 10 7.39 -12.24 14.91
C ALA A 10 6.83 -13.33 15.85
N VAL A 11 7.71 -14.00 16.57
CA VAL A 11 7.35 -14.85 17.70
C VAL A 11 7.86 -14.18 18.97
N VAL A 12 6.94 -13.84 19.86
CA VAL A 12 7.22 -13.08 21.07
C VAL A 12 6.94 -13.94 22.30
N HIS A 13 7.92 -14.06 23.20
CA HIS A 13 7.67 -14.67 24.51
C HIS A 13 6.91 -13.70 25.42
N TRP A 14 5.82 -14.17 26.01
CA TRP A 14 4.93 -13.38 26.87
C TRP A 14 4.25 -14.29 27.89
N GLU A 15 4.28 -13.92 29.18
CA GLU A 15 3.62 -14.63 30.30
C GLU A 15 3.83 -16.16 30.29
N GLY A 16 5.07 -16.60 30.01
CA GLY A 16 5.44 -18.02 29.94
C GLY A 16 5.01 -18.75 28.67
N GLY A 17 4.30 -18.07 27.75
CA GLY A 17 3.90 -18.57 26.44
C GLY A 17 4.65 -17.94 25.26
N ARG A 18 4.24 -18.34 24.06
CA ARG A 18 4.67 -17.74 22.79
C ARG A 18 3.46 -17.13 22.09
N VAL A 19 3.57 -15.87 21.72
CA VAL A 19 2.61 -15.15 20.90
C VAL A 19 3.17 -15.06 19.48
N HIS A 20 2.42 -15.60 18.52
CA HIS A 20 2.76 -15.51 17.11
C HIS A 20 2.05 -14.30 16.53
N LEU A 21 2.84 -13.32 16.10
CA LEU A 21 2.37 -12.15 15.38
C LEU A 21 2.46 -12.42 13.90
N LEU A 22 1.32 -12.33 13.23
CA LEU A 22 1.24 -12.25 11.79
C LEU A 22 0.94 -10.79 11.42
N ARG A 23 1.69 -10.26 10.46
CA ARG A 23 1.48 -8.90 9.97
C ARG A 23 0.04 -8.74 9.51
N ASP A 24 -0.56 -7.59 9.84
CA ASP A 24 -1.93 -7.21 9.46
C ASP A 24 -3.05 -8.14 9.98
N GLN A 25 -2.73 -9.05 10.90
CA GLN A 25 -3.74 -9.82 11.61
C GLN A 25 -4.51 -8.92 12.59
N PRO A 26 -5.86 -8.98 12.64
CA PRO A 26 -6.62 -8.16 13.58
C PRO A 26 -6.44 -8.65 15.02
N TRP A 27 -6.11 -7.72 15.92
CA TRP A 27 -6.01 -7.92 17.37
C TRP A 27 -6.93 -6.93 18.09
N ASP A 28 -7.51 -7.34 19.23
CA ASP A 28 -8.30 -6.43 20.06
C ASP A 28 -7.38 -5.38 20.71
N ALA A 29 -7.70 -4.10 20.56
CA ALA A 29 -6.91 -3.01 21.14
C ALA A 29 -6.88 -3.05 22.68
N ASP A 30 -7.86 -3.72 23.30
CA ASP A 30 -7.94 -3.88 24.74
C ASP A 30 -7.19 -5.10 25.28
N ASP A 31 -6.61 -5.93 24.41
CA ASP A 31 -5.85 -7.12 24.80
C ASP A 31 -4.62 -6.75 25.65
N PRO A 32 -4.34 -7.47 26.75
CA PRO A 32 -3.20 -7.19 27.62
C PRO A 32 -1.84 -7.18 26.89
N PHE A 33 -1.64 -8.05 25.91
CA PHE A 33 -0.41 -8.11 25.12
C PHE A 33 -0.24 -6.85 24.26
N VAL A 34 -1.33 -6.41 23.63
CA VAL A 34 -1.36 -5.20 22.81
C VAL A 34 -1.05 -3.96 23.64
N LYS A 35 -1.73 -3.83 24.80
CA LYS A 35 -1.52 -2.71 25.74
C LYS A 35 -0.09 -2.64 26.27
N ALA A 36 0.54 -3.79 26.47
CA ALA A 36 1.91 -3.83 26.98
C ALA A 36 2.99 -3.65 25.92
N ARG A 37 2.68 -3.86 24.64
CA ARG A 37 3.63 -3.68 23.52
C ARG A 37 3.00 -2.90 22.36
N PRO A 38 2.54 -1.66 22.59
CA PRO A 38 1.84 -0.88 21.57
C PRO A 38 2.70 -0.63 20.34
N ASP A 39 4.03 -0.55 20.49
CA ASP A 39 4.98 -0.29 19.40
C ASP A 39 5.00 -1.38 18.31
N LEU A 40 4.52 -2.59 18.62
CA LEU A 40 4.42 -3.69 17.66
C LEU A 40 3.17 -3.59 16.78
N PHE A 41 2.26 -2.65 17.07
CA PHE A 41 0.95 -2.55 16.45
C PHE A 41 0.71 -1.18 15.81
N ALA A 42 -0.10 -1.16 14.76
CA ALA A 42 -0.60 0.03 14.11
C ALA A 42 -2.13 0.04 14.10
N GLU A 43 -2.72 1.23 14.01
CA GLU A 43 -4.19 1.40 13.95
C GLU A 43 -4.80 0.94 12.63
N HIS A 44 -4.00 0.90 11.57
CA HIS A 44 -4.40 0.50 10.23
C HIS A 44 -3.48 -0.60 9.68
N PRO A 45 -4.02 -1.53 8.89
CA PRO A 45 -3.21 -2.54 8.22
C PRO A 45 -2.25 -1.85 7.25
N GLN A 46 -1.02 -2.37 7.18
CA GLN A 46 0.04 -1.86 6.33
C GLN A 46 -0.17 -2.28 4.87
N ASP A 47 -0.66 -3.50 4.64
CA ASP A 47 -1.01 -4.00 3.31
C ASP A 47 -2.47 -4.52 3.30
N PRO A 48 -3.45 -3.63 3.10
CA PRO A 48 -4.84 -4.04 3.05
C PRO A 48 -5.08 -4.94 1.82
N GLN A 49 -5.53 -6.16 2.06
CA GLN A 49 -5.91 -7.08 0.97
C GLN A 49 -7.03 -6.45 0.12
N ARG A 50 -6.79 -6.34 -1.18
CA ARG A 50 -7.75 -5.83 -2.16
C ARG A 50 -8.04 -6.90 -3.20
N THR A 51 -9.32 -7.19 -3.39
CA THR A 51 -9.81 -8.04 -4.50
C THR A 51 -10.09 -7.25 -5.76
N ALA A 52 -10.31 -5.93 -5.61
CA ALA A 52 -10.47 -5.03 -6.74
C ALA A 52 -9.09 -4.65 -7.33
N PRO A 53 -8.95 -4.63 -8.67
CA PRO A 53 -7.73 -4.17 -9.30
C PRO A 53 -7.46 -2.70 -8.93
N PRO A 54 -6.19 -2.29 -8.80
CA PRO A 54 -5.87 -0.88 -8.63
C PRO A 54 -6.40 -0.10 -9.84
N VAL A 55 -7.41 0.74 -9.62
CA VAL A 55 -7.96 1.60 -10.67
C VAL A 55 -6.98 2.75 -10.87
N GLU A 56 -6.29 2.76 -12.02
CA GLU A 56 -5.55 3.94 -12.45
C GLU A 56 -6.55 5.08 -12.68
N ARG A 57 -6.46 6.13 -11.87
CA ARG A 57 -7.29 7.31 -12.04
C ARG A 57 -6.87 8.02 -13.33
N ALA A 58 -7.76 8.06 -14.33
CA ALA A 58 -7.58 8.93 -15.48
C ALA A 58 -7.56 10.38 -14.98
N THR A 59 -6.38 11.00 -14.95
CA THR A 59 -6.18 12.40 -14.56
C THR A 59 -6.51 13.39 -15.67
N GLN A 60 -6.92 12.91 -16.85
CA GLN A 60 -7.35 13.78 -17.94
C GLN A 60 -8.85 14.06 -17.85
N ALA A 61 -9.20 15.34 -17.81
CA ALA A 61 -10.58 15.78 -17.90
C ALA A 61 -11.18 15.35 -19.26
N PRO A 62 -12.49 15.06 -19.31
CA PRO A 62 -13.18 14.84 -20.58
C PRO A 62 -12.99 16.05 -21.51
N GLY A 63 -12.22 15.89 -22.58
CA GLY A 63 -11.97 16.95 -23.57
C GLY A 63 -10.50 17.36 -23.74
N GLU A 64 -9.57 16.84 -22.95
CA GLU A 64 -8.15 17.20 -23.07
C GLU A 64 -7.48 16.52 -24.28
N ARG A 65 -7.47 17.21 -25.42
CA ARG A 65 -6.79 16.76 -26.64
C ARG A 65 -5.28 16.83 -26.45
N ARG A 66 -4.58 15.68 -26.55
CA ARG A 66 -3.12 15.64 -26.70
C ARG A 66 -2.73 16.42 -27.96
N GLN A 67 -1.99 17.53 -27.80
CA GLN A 67 -1.30 18.15 -28.93
C GLN A 67 -0.09 17.29 -29.29
N THR A 68 -0.25 16.37 -30.24
CA THR A 68 0.89 15.75 -30.91
C THR A 68 1.50 16.77 -31.85
N ARG A 69 2.63 17.37 -31.46
CA ARG A 69 3.44 18.19 -32.38
C ARG A 69 3.93 17.28 -33.50
N ARG A 70 3.32 17.40 -34.68
CA ARG A 70 3.78 16.73 -35.91
C ARG A 70 5.21 17.19 -36.18
N GLN A 71 6.20 16.32 -35.99
CA GLN A 71 7.50 16.54 -36.62
C GLN A 71 7.27 16.43 -38.12
N THR A 72 7.27 17.57 -38.79
CA THR A 72 7.42 17.65 -40.25
C THR A 72 8.68 16.86 -40.60
N ARG A 73 8.52 15.73 -41.30
CA ARG A 73 9.64 15.12 -42.01
C ARG A 73 10.15 16.17 -42.98
N LYS A 74 11.40 16.61 -42.79
CA LYS A 74 12.09 17.46 -43.74
C LYS A 74 12.67 16.52 -44.80
N ASP A 75 11.89 16.28 -45.84
CA ASP A 75 12.42 15.75 -47.09
C ASP A 75 13.33 16.81 -47.74
N GLY A 76 14.55 16.37 -48.12
CA GLY A 76 15.43 16.95 -49.14
C GLY A 76 16.63 17.82 -48.68
N PRO A 77 17.74 17.91 -49.47
CA PRO A 77 17.88 17.51 -50.88
C PRO A 77 19.13 16.65 -51.23
N ALA A 78 19.20 16.26 -52.50
CA ALA A 78 20.34 15.65 -53.19
C ALA A 78 21.60 16.53 -53.23
N GLY A 79 22.77 15.89 -53.32
CA GLY A 79 24.03 16.50 -53.76
C GLY A 79 25.27 15.87 -53.12
N GLU A 80 25.91 14.94 -53.83
CA GLU A 80 27.23 15.14 -54.46
C GLU A 80 27.47 14.06 -55.53
#